data_AF-A0A1C5WH27-F1
#
_entry.id   AF-A0A1C5WH27-F1
#
_cell.length_a   1.000
_cell.length_b   1.000
_cell.length_c   1.000
_cell.angle_alpha   90.00
_cell.angle_beta   90.00
_cell.angle_gamma   90.00
#
_symmetry.space_group_name_H-M   'P 1'
#
loop_
_entity.id
_entity.type
_entity.pdbx_description
1 polymer ?
#
loop_
_entity_poly.entity_id
_entity_poly.type
_entity_poly.pdbx_seq_one_letter_code
_entity_poly.pdbx_strand_id
1 'polypeptide(L)' 'MNSCCGTCKYGHYDEMQGYVCVNYESEYVADFVEREHWCEEHVKKNDKDD' A
#
# COMPACT_ATOMS: atom_id res chain seq x y z
N MET A 1 -8.95 -7.26 -8.42
CA MET A 1 -9.07 -6.38 -7.23
C MET A 1 -7.74 -6.44 -6.51
N ASN A 2 -6.74 -5.71 -6.99
CA ASN A 2 -6.58 -4.25 -6.99
C ASN A 2 -6.28 -3.75 -5.59
N SER A 3 -5.05 -3.33 -5.39
CA SER A 3 -4.48 -3.07 -4.08
C SER A 3 -3.26 -2.18 -4.31
N CYS A 4 -3.10 -1.09 -3.56
CA CYS A 4 -1.94 -0.19 -3.65
C CYS A 4 -1.21 -0.04 -2.31
N CYS A 5 -1.95 0.23 -1.22
CA CYS A 5 -1.36 0.49 0.09
C CYS A 5 -1.96 -0.37 1.19
N GLY A 6 -3.29 -0.51 1.21
CA GLY A 6 -4.01 -1.27 2.24
C GLY A 6 -3.49 -2.69 2.48
N THR A 7 -2.99 -3.32 1.42
CA THR A 7 -2.46 -4.70 1.43
C THR A 7 -1.03 -4.78 0.86
N CYS A 8 -0.38 -3.63 0.68
CA CYS A 8 0.99 -3.56 0.15
C CYS A 8 2.03 -3.85 1.22
N LYS A 9 3.14 -4.46 0.81
CA LYS A 9 4.34 -4.68 1.63
C LYS A 9 4.83 -3.40 2.27
N TYR A 10 4.83 -2.34 1.48
CA TYR A 10 5.24 -1.00 1.88
C TYR A 10 4.05 -0.14 2.35
N GLY A 11 2.90 -0.76 2.61
CA GLY A 11 1.74 -0.08 3.17
C GLY A 11 1.82 0.01 4.68
N HIS A 12 1.66 1.22 5.20
CA HIS A 12 1.48 1.52 6.62
C HIS A 12 0.06 2.05 6.87
N TYR A 13 -0.46 1.85 8.08
CA TYR A 13 -1.77 2.38 8.48
C TYR A 13 -1.57 3.36 9.63
N ASP A 14 -1.98 4.61 9.41
CA ASP A 14 -2.07 5.64 10.43
C ASP A 14 -3.54 5.75 10.89
N GLU A 15 -3.77 5.70 12.19
CA GLU A 15 -5.12 5.67 12.76
C GLU A 15 -5.89 7.00 12.60
N MET A 16 -5.19 8.12 12.36
CA MET A 16 -5.81 9.43 12.13
C MET A 16 -6.02 9.72 10.64
N GLN A 17 -5.13 9.23 9.76
CA GLN A 17 -5.04 9.67 8.36
C GLN A 17 -5.28 8.55 7.32
N GLY A 18 -5.25 7.27 7.71
CA GLY A 18 -5.57 6.14 6.82
C GLY A 18 -4.35 5.36 6.34
N TYR A 19 -4.44 4.73 5.17
CA TYR A 19 -3.33 3.94 4.62
C TYR A 19 -2.36 4.82 3.85
N VAL A 20 -1.06 4.64 4.07
CA VAL A 20 0.00 5.36 3.36
C VAL A 20 0.93 4.39 2.61
N CYS A 21 1.26 4.71 1.35
CA CYS A 21 2.29 4.01 0.59
C CYS A 21 3.66 4.57 0.96
N VAL A 22 4.63 3.72 1.30
CA VAL A 22 6.04 4.14 1.38
C VAL A 22 6.93 3.47 0.31
N ASN A 23 6.32 2.94 -0.75
CA ASN A 23 7.07 2.48 -1.92
C ASN A 23 7.50 3.71 -2.75
N TYR A 24 8.81 3.95 -2.87
CA TYR A 24 9.35 5.11 -3.60
C TYR A 24 9.12 5.04 -5.12
N GLU A 25 8.80 3.87 -5.64
CA GLU A 25 8.46 3.66 -7.07
C GLU A 25 6.97 3.87 -7.35
N SER A 26 6.14 3.99 -6.31
CA SER A 26 4.69 4.21 -6.45
C SER A 26 4.39 5.68 -6.73
N GLU A 27 3.41 5.93 -7.61
CA GLU A 27 2.86 7.28 -7.82
C GLU A 27 2.20 7.88 -6.56
N TYR A 28 1.91 7.06 -5.54
CA TYR A 28 1.28 7.44 -4.27
C TYR A 28 2.27 7.43 -3.09
N VAL A 29 3.57 7.57 -3.33
CA VAL A 29 4.57 7.62 -2.25
C VAL A 29 4.26 8.76 -1.28
N ALA A 30 4.14 8.42 0.01
CA ALA A 30 3.78 9.33 1.11
C ALA A 30 2.35 9.92 1.05
N ASP A 31 1.51 9.50 0.10
CA ASP A 31 0.11 9.90 0.04
C ASP A 31 -0.80 8.95 0.82
N PHE A 32 -1.85 9.52 1.42
CA PHE A 32 -2.91 8.76 2.05
C PHE A 32 -3.92 8.29 1.01
N VAL A 33 -4.21 6.99 1.05
CA VAL A 33 -5.15 6.34 0.13
C VAL A 33 -6.13 5.46 0.90
N GLU A 34 -7.24 5.14 0.23
CA GLU A 34 -8.19 4.15 0.75
C GLU A 34 -7.61 2.73 0.64
N ARG A 35 -8.11 1.82 1.50
CA ARG A 35 -7.64 0.42 1.53
C ARG A 35 -7.74 -0.27 0.17
N GLU A 36 -8.81 0.00 -0.58
CA GLU A 36 -9.16 -0.66 -1.85
C GLU A 36 -8.58 0.04 -3.09
N HIS A 37 -7.80 1.11 -2.89
CA HIS A 37 -7.20 1.88 -3.97
C HIS A 37 -6.25 1.04 -4.82
N TRP A 38 -6.24 1.28 -6.13
CA TRP A 38 -5.43 0.53 -7.12
C TRP A 38 -4.18 1.30 -7.55
N CYS A 39 -3.09 0.57 -7.83
CA CYS A 39 -1.82 1.09 -8.35
C CYS A 39 -1.07 -0.02 -9.08
N GLU A 40 -0.28 0.34 -10.08
CA GLU A 40 0.49 -0.59 -10.91
C GLU A 40 1.72 -1.17 -10.16
N GLU A 41 2.36 -0.37 -9.30
CA GLU A 41 3.58 -0.74 -8.54
C GLU A 41 3.28 -1.45 -7.21
N HIS A 42 2.15 -2.16 -7.13
CA HIS A 42 1.76 -2.89 -5.93
C HIS A 42 2.60 -4.14 -5.68
N VAL A 43 3.22 -4.19 -4.51
CA VAL A 43 3.90 -5.39 -4.02
C VAL A 43 3.09 -5.98 -2.87
N LYS A 44 2.49 -7.16 -3.07
CA LYS A 44 1.77 -7.87 -2.00
C LYS A 44 2.71 -8.18 -0.83
N LYS A 45 2.20 -8.10 0.41
CA LYS A 45 2.84 -8.72 1.57
C LYS A 45 2.85 -10.23 1.29
N ASN A 46 4.02 -10.80 1.02
CA ASN A 46 4.18 -12.25 1.02
C ASN A 46 4.01 -12.70 2.48
N ASP A 47 2.81 -13.17 2.84
CA ASP A 47 2.62 -13.94 4.06
C ASP A 47 3.25 -15.32 3.83
N LYS A 48 4.53 -15.46 4.21
CA LYS A 48 5.41 -16.65 4.17
C LYS A 48 6.07 -17.02 2.83
N ASP A 49 7.40 -16.97 2.86
CA ASP A 49 8.22 -18.05 2.33
C ASP A 49 7.93 -19.33 3.17
N ASP A 50 7.17 -20.27 2.63
CA ASP A 50 7.07 -21.68 3.11
C ASP A 50 7.02 -22.60 1.88
#